data_AF-A0A2E7BFX9-F1
#
_entry.id   AF-A0A2E7BFX9-F1
#
_cell.length_a   1.000
_cell.length_b   1.000
_cell.length_c   1.000
_cell.angle_alpha   90.00
_cell.angle_beta   90.00
_cell.angle_gamma   90.00
#
_symmetry.space_group_name_H-M   'P 1'
#
loop_
_entity.id
_entity.type
_entity.pdbx_description
1 polymer ?
#
loop_
_entity_poly.entity_id
_entity_poly.type
_entity_poly.pdbx_seq_one_letter_code
_entity_poly.pdbx_strand_id
1 'polypeptide(L)'
;MARMQQLVRGELPDPAVIEALVVDHDLSRLNAGQRVSFYRELCSQLGLNWAAKPFGYLRLNNKLTLYALKNCADQLRQKHSISIEIVARQTLEDAKGGSIYVVSARATTPGGRTDEDDGAVAVSGLSGERYCNALLKATTKAKRRVTLSLCGLGGMMDETEVASVSGARVVAMRDDGEPASAPRPRLAVNHRRLESAADTAPAVLSVSAIEAATVAMRSATTRAEAQRAYDPLRGGTRKGEAAQAAWSQFSAAAKDAAARIGGAS
;
A
#
# COMPACT_ATOMS: atom_id res chain seq x y z
N MET A 1 -22.96 -20.82 -17.79
CA MET A 1 -22.12 -22.01 -18.07
C MET A 1 -21.83 -22.19 -19.57
N ALA A 2 -22.81 -22.34 -20.45
CA ALA A 2 -22.58 -22.61 -21.89
C ALA A 2 -21.82 -21.51 -22.68
N ARG A 3 -21.82 -20.25 -22.23
CA ARG A 3 -21.10 -19.14 -22.89
C ARG A 3 -19.62 -19.05 -22.57
N MET A 4 -19.17 -19.65 -21.46
CA MET A 4 -17.75 -19.68 -21.07
C MET A 4 -16.95 -20.69 -21.92
N GLN A 5 -17.64 -21.69 -22.48
CA GLN A 5 -17.06 -22.69 -23.39
C GLN A 5 -16.91 -22.20 -24.84
N GLN A 6 -17.68 -21.19 -25.27
CA GLN A 6 -17.69 -20.74 -26.68
C GLN A 6 -16.76 -19.54 -26.98
N LEU A 7 -16.16 -18.92 -25.96
CA LEU A 7 -15.51 -17.60 -26.12
C LEU A 7 -14.00 -17.57 -25.83
N VAL A 8 -13.35 -18.72 -25.89
CA VAL A 8 -11.90 -18.78 -26.14
C VAL A 8 -11.73 -19.01 -27.64
N ARG A 9 -11.87 -17.93 -28.42
CA ARG A 9 -11.74 -17.95 -29.90
C ARG A 9 -10.28 -18.05 -30.33
N GLY A 10 -9.59 -19.05 -29.79
CA GLY A 10 -8.19 -19.38 -29.98
C GLY A 10 -7.82 -20.36 -28.88
N GLU A 11 -8.05 -21.65 -29.14
CA GLU A 11 -7.86 -22.81 -28.26
C GLU A 11 -8.40 -22.66 -26.83
N LEU A 12 -9.40 -23.48 -26.46
CA LEU A 12 -9.76 -23.64 -25.05
C LEU A 12 -8.48 -23.84 -24.23
N PRO A 13 -8.27 -23.08 -23.14
CA PRO A 13 -7.08 -23.22 -22.33
C PRO A 13 -6.99 -24.68 -21.90
N ASP A 14 -5.76 -25.17 -21.75
CA ASP A 14 -5.49 -26.46 -21.13
C ASP A 14 -6.42 -26.63 -19.90
N PRO A 15 -7.11 -27.79 -19.72
CA PRO A 15 -7.92 -28.05 -18.54
C PRO A 15 -7.25 -27.65 -17.22
N ALA A 16 -5.93 -27.77 -17.11
CA ALA A 16 -5.16 -27.32 -15.94
C ALA A 16 -5.13 -25.79 -15.75
N VAL A 17 -5.28 -25.01 -16.83
CA VAL A 17 -5.44 -23.54 -16.80
C VAL A 17 -6.88 -23.17 -16.42
N ILE A 18 -7.87 -23.91 -16.89
CA ILE A 18 -9.28 -23.72 -16.50
C ILE A 18 -9.46 -24.02 -15.01
N GLU A 19 -8.87 -25.12 -14.52
CA GLU A 19 -8.90 -25.49 -13.11
C GLU A 19 -8.26 -24.41 -12.24
N ALA A 20 -7.06 -23.94 -12.59
CA ALA A 20 -6.39 -22.84 -11.87
C ALA A 20 -7.22 -21.53 -11.89
N LEU A 21 -7.92 -21.25 -12.99
CA LEU A 21 -8.76 -20.05 -13.07
C LEU A 21 -10.04 -20.18 -12.23
N VAL A 22 -10.70 -21.34 -12.26
CA VAL A 22 -12.01 -21.55 -11.60
C VAL A 22 -11.84 -21.84 -10.12
N VAL A 23 -10.89 -22.70 -9.76
CA VAL A 23 -10.66 -23.15 -8.38
C VAL A 23 -9.79 -22.14 -7.64
N ASP A 24 -8.64 -21.81 -8.22
CA ASP A 24 -7.64 -20.97 -7.54
C ASP A 24 -7.81 -19.46 -7.78
N HIS A 25 -8.71 -19.07 -8.69
CA HIS A 25 -8.88 -17.68 -9.14
C HIS A 25 -7.55 -17.05 -9.59
N ASP A 26 -6.68 -17.87 -10.18
CA ASP A 26 -5.34 -17.48 -10.60
C ASP A 26 -5.27 -17.21 -12.12
N LEU A 27 -5.11 -15.94 -12.46
CA LEU A 27 -4.93 -15.45 -13.82
C LEU A 27 -3.46 -15.46 -14.26
N SER A 28 -2.51 -15.94 -13.44
CA SER A 28 -1.07 -15.88 -13.72
C SER A 28 -0.65 -16.71 -14.93
N ARG A 29 -1.42 -17.76 -15.24
CA ARG A 29 -1.20 -18.68 -16.37
C ARG A 29 -1.80 -18.20 -17.68
N LEU A 30 -2.60 -17.13 -17.65
CA LEU A 30 -3.24 -16.57 -18.84
C LEU A 30 -2.30 -15.57 -19.53
N ASN A 31 -2.19 -15.69 -20.86
CA ASN A 31 -1.47 -14.68 -21.65
C ASN A 31 -2.25 -13.34 -21.70
N ALA A 32 -1.62 -12.27 -22.18
CA ALA A 32 -2.24 -10.94 -22.26
C ALA A 32 -3.62 -10.94 -22.96
N GLY A 33 -3.74 -11.59 -24.13
CA GLY A 33 -4.99 -11.65 -24.89
C GLY A 33 -6.11 -12.39 -24.16
N GLN A 34 -5.77 -13.50 -23.50
CA GLN A 34 -6.70 -14.27 -22.67
C GLN A 34 -7.15 -13.47 -21.44
N ARG A 35 -6.25 -12.73 -20.79
CA ARG A 35 -6.58 -11.87 -19.64
C ARG A 35 -7.55 -10.75 -20.03
N VAL A 36 -7.33 -10.08 -21.17
CA VAL A 36 -8.25 -9.05 -21.68
C VAL A 36 -9.62 -9.65 -22.01
N SER A 37 -9.63 -10.82 -22.66
CA SER A 37 -10.87 -11.52 -23.02
C SER A 37 -11.67 -11.91 -21.77
N PHE A 38 -11.00 -12.49 -20.77
CA PHE A 38 -11.60 -12.80 -19.48
C PHE A 38 -12.16 -11.56 -18.78
N TYR A 39 -11.39 -10.47 -18.73
CA TYR A 39 -11.81 -9.22 -18.10
C TYR A 39 -13.08 -8.65 -18.75
N ARG A 40 -13.12 -8.61 -20.09
CA ARG A 40 -14.28 -8.12 -20.85
C ARG A 40 -15.51 -8.98 -20.63
N GLU A 41 -15.35 -10.31 -20.60
CA GLU A 41 -16.45 -11.23 -20.38
C GLU A 41 -16.99 -11.13 -18.95
N LEU A 42 -16.11 -11.07 -17.94
CA LEU A 42 -16.51 -10.84 -16.56
C LEU A 42 -17.33 -9.54 -16.42
N CYS A 43 -16.85 -8.45 -17.03
CA CYS A 43 -17.59 -7.19 -17.05
C CYS A 43 -18.94 -7.34 -17.79
N SER A 44 -18.98 -8.05 -18.91
CA SER A 44 -20.21 -8.30 -19.68
C SER A 44 -21.25 -9.08 -18.87
N GLN A 45 -20.83 -10.13 -18.16
CA GLN A 45 -21.71 -10.97 -17.32
C GLN A 45 -22.28 -10.20 -16.13
N LEU A 46 -21.46 -9.34 -15.50
CA LEU A 46 -21.91 -8.44 -14.43
C LEU A 46 -22.64 -7.21 -15.00
N GLY A 47 -22.60 -7.02 -16.32
CA GLY A 47 -23.15 -5.88 -17.03
C GLY A 47 -22.54 -4.54 -16.59
N LEU A 48 -21.21 -4.54 -16.40
CA LEU A 48 -20.35 -3.40 -16.08
C LEU A 48 -19.67 -2.86 -17.35
N ASN A 49 -19.42 -1.55 -17.37
CA ASN A 49 -18.60 -0.92 -18.40
C ASN A 49 -17.11 -1.19 -18.13
N TRP A 50 -16.51 -2.04 -18.96
CA TRP A 50 -15.08 -2.40 -18.88
C TRP A 50 -14.15 -1.19 -19.09
N ALA A 51 -14.55 -0.19 -19.89
CA ALA A 51 -13.74 1.00 -20.15
C ALA A 51 -13.58 1.89 -18.91
N ALA A 52 -14.51 1.79 -17.96
CA ALA A 52 -14.44 2.49 -16.68
C ALA A 52 -13.49 1.81 -15.67
N LYS A 53 -12.78 0.73 -16.06
CA LYS A 53 -11.84 0.00 -15.22
C LYS A 53 -12.44 -0.41 -13.86
N PRO A 54 -13.48 -1.27 -13.85
CA PRO A 54 -14.11 -1.72 -12.60
C PRO A 54 -13.20 -2.59 -11.74
N PHE A 55 -12.29 -3.37 -12.33
CA PHE A 55 -11.37 -4.25 -11.61
C PHE A 55 -9.91 -3.88 -11.82
N GLY A 56 -9.08 -4.13 -10.82
CA GLY A 56 -7.62 -4.05 -10.88
C GLY A 56 -6.97 -5.41 -10.69
N TYR A 57 -5.70 -5.54 -11.08
CA TYR A 57 -4.91 -6.75 -10.86
C TYR A 57 -4.12 -6.68 -9.56
N LEU A 58 -4.14 -7.76 -8.81
CA LEU A 58 -3.43 -7.94 -7.55
C LEU A 58 -2.60 -9.21 -7.60
N ARG A 59 -1.32 -9.14 -7.21
CA ARG A 59 -0.55 -10.32 -6.87
C ARG A 59 -0.64 -10.61 -5.38
N LEU A 60 -1.13 -11.79 -5.02
CA LEU A 60 -1.24 -12.26 -3.65
C LEU A 60 -0.83 -13.73 -3.61
N ASN A 61 0.11 -14.10 -2.72
CA ASN A 61 0.62 -15.46 -2.60
C ASN A 61 1.07 -16.07 -3.96
N ASN A 62 1.81 -15.28 -4.76
CA ASN A 62 2.25 -15.58 -6.12
C ASN A 62 1.14 -15.78 -7.17
N LYS A 63 -0.14 -15.72 -6.80
CA LYS A 63 -1.27 -15.77 -7.72
C LYS A 63 -1.61 -14.37 -8.22
N LEU A 64 -2.05 -14.25 -9.46
CA LEU A 64 -2.57 -13.02 -10.04
C LEU A 64 -4.09 -13.06 -9.98
N THR A 65 -4.71 -12.19 -9.19
CA THR A 65 -6.16 -12.15 -9.00
C THR A 65 -6.73 -10.76 -9.32
N LEU A 66 -8.06 -10.67 -9.49
CA LEU A 66 -8.76 -9.41 -9.65
C LEU A 66 -9.30 -8.92 -8.31
N TYR A 67 -9.27 -7.61 -8.10
CA TYR A 67 -9.93 -6.94 -6.97
C TYR A 67 -10.83 -5.82 -7.48
N ALA A 68 -11.88 -5.50 -6.72
CA ALA A 68 -12.88 -4.52 -7.10
C ALA A 68 -12.43 -3.09 -6.78
N LEU A 69 -12.39 -2.25 -7.81
CA LEU A 69 -12.14 -0.81 -7.69
C LEU A 69 -13.44 -0.06 -7.35
N LYS A 70 -13.31 1.21 -6.95
CA LYS A 70 -14.44 2.09 -6.61
C LYS A 70 -15.47 2.11 -7.74
N ASN A 71 -14.98 2.15 -8.98
CA ASN A 71 -15.80 2.17 -10.18
C ASN A 71 -16.65 0.90 -10.36
N CYS A 72 -16.24 -0.25 -9.81
CA CYS A 72 -17.08 -1.46 -9.82
C CYS A 72 -18.28 -1.28 -8.87
N ALA A 73 -18.01 -0.94 -7.61
CA ALA A 73 -19.07 -0.78 -6.61
C ALA A 73 -20.07 0.31 -7.00
N ASP A 74 -19.61 1.44 -7.55
CA ASP A 74 -20.50 2.52 -7.97
C ASP A 74 -21.40 2.11 -9.15
N GLN A 75 -20.86 1.39 -10.14
CA GLN A 75 -21.66 0.86 -11.25
C GLN A 75 -22.69 -0.18 -10.80
N LEU A 76 -22.31 -1.08 -9.89
CA LEU A 76 -23.22 -2.08 -9.33
C LEU A 76 -24.39 -1.42 -8.60
N ARG A 77 -24.13 -0.40 -7.78
CA ARG A 77 -25.19 0.33 -7.08
C ARG A 77 -26.15 1.01 -8.03
N GLN A 78 -25.62 1.69 -9.05
CA GLN A 78 -26.45 2.36 -10.05
C GLN A 78 -27.30 1.34 -10.81
N LYS A 79 -26.68 0.26 -11.29
CA LYS A 79 -27.33 -0.78 -12.11
C LYS A 79 -28.45 -1.49 -11.38
N HIS A 80 -28.25 -1.82 -10.11
CA HIS A 80 -29.21 -2.56 -9.30
C HIS A 80 -30.06 -1.67 -8.39
N SER A 81 -29.94 -0.34 -8.54
CA SER A 81 -30.63 0.67 -7.72
C SER A 81 -30.49 0.40 -6.22
N ILE A 82 -29.27 0.04 -5.80
CA ILE A 82 -28.97 -0.33 -4.42
C ILE A 82 -28.95 0.93 -3.56
N SER A 83 -29.79 0.93 -2.53
CA SER A 83 -29.74 1.93 -1.46
C SER A 83 -28.83 1.46 -0.34
N ILE A 84 -28.07 2.38 0.26
CA ILE A 84 -27.17 2.06 1.37
C ILE A 84 -27.47 2.97 2.56
N GLU A 85 -27.55 2.36 3.73
CA GLU A 85 -27.73 3.03 5.01
C GLU A 85 -26.56 2.68 5.95
N ILE A 86 -26.10 3.65 6.75
CA ILE A 86 -25.16 3.38 7.83
C ILE A 86 -25.97 3.09 9.09
N VAL A 87 -25.97 1.84 9.53
CA VAL A 87 -26.81 1.37 10.64
C VAL A 87 -26.12 1.53 12.00
N ALA A 88 -24.78 1.51 12.02
CA ALA A 88 -24.03 1.71 13.26
C ALA A 88 -22.64 2.31 13.00
N ARG A 89 -22.15 3.05 14.00
CA ARG A 89 -20.78 3.55 14.11
C ARG A 89 -20.33 3.38 15.55
N GLN A 90 -19.25 2.63 15.75
CA GLN A 90 -18.77 2.30 17.09
C GLN A 90 -17.24 2.30 17.14
N THR A 91 -16.70 2.65 18.30
CA THR A 91 -15.28 2.47 18.61
C THR A 91 -15.17 1.34 19.61
N LEU A 92 -14.45 0.29 19.24
CA LEU A 92 -14.19 -0.89 20.06
C LEU A 92 -12.74 -0.89 20.56
N GLU A 93 -12.50 -1.50 21.70
CA GLU A 93 -11.14 -1.73 22.20
C GLU A 93 -10.63 -3.08 21.70
N ASP A 94 -9.37 -3.12 21.26
CA ASP A 94 -8.70 -4.37 20.88
C ASP A 94 -8.07 -5.07 22.08
N ALA A 95 -7.66 -6.34 21.91
CA ALA A 95 -7.11 -7.16 22.99
C ALA A 95 -5.80 -6.62 23.62
N LYS A 96 -5.17 -5.60 23.02
CA LYS A 96 -3.93 -4.98 23.47
C LYS A 96 -4.13 -3.52 23.90
N GLY A 97 -5.38 -3.09 24.10
CA GLY A 97 -5.72 -1.73 24.52
C GLY A 97 -5.69 -0.69 23.40
N GLY A 98 -5.67 -1.12 22.14
CA GLY A 98 -5.86 -0.24 20.99
C GLY A 98 -7.33 0.07 20.73
N SER A 99 -7.63 1.09 19.93
CA SER A 99 -8.98 1.46 19.51
C SER A 99 -9.19 1.14 18.02
N ILE A 100 -10.30 0.46 17.72
CA ILE A 100 -10.76 0.11 16.37
C ILE A 100 -12.07 0.84 16.12
N TYR A 101 -12.14 1.59 15.03
CA TYR A 101 -13.39 2.19 14.58
C TYR A 101 -14.08 1.29 13.56
N VAL A 102 -15.34 0.95 13.83
CA VAL A 102 -16.17 0.04 13.04
C VAL A 102 -17.41 0.78 12.56
N VAL A 103 -17.71 0.64 11.27
CA VAL A 103 -18.91 1.15 10.63
C VAL A 103 -19.68 -0.02 10.03
N SER A 104 -20.95 -0.15 10.40
CA SER A 104 -21.85 -1.17 9.84
C SER A 104 -22.74 -0.51 8.80
N ALA A 105 -22.82 -1.11 7.61
CA ALA A 105 -23.64 -0.63 6.51
C ALA A 105 -24.62 -1.70 6.05
N ARG A 106 -25.86 -1.29 5.78
CA ARG A 106 -26.91 -2.13 5.18
C ARG A 106 -27.13 -1.70 3.74
N ALA A 107 -27.23 -2.67 2.84
CA ALA A 107 -27.61 -2.43 1.46
C ALA A 107 -28.93 -3.11 1.13
N THR A 108 -29.79 -2.42 0.39
CA THR A 108 -31.14 -2.88 0.04
C THR A 108 -31.39 -2.70 -1.45
N THR A 109 -31.91 -3.74 -2.10
CA THR A 109 -32.38 -3.68 -3.49
C THR A 109 -33.88 -3.31 -3.56
N PRO A 110 -34.38 -2.81 -4.69
CA PRO A 110 -35.82 -2.57 -4.87
C PRO A 110 -36.70 -3.81 -4.69
N GLY A 111 -36.13 -5.01 -4.92
CA GLY A 111 -36.82 -6.29 -4.68
C GLY A 111 -36.89 -6.72 -3.22
N GLY A 112 -36.45 -5.87 -2.28
CA GLY A 112 -36.50 -6.13 -0.84
C GLY A 112 -35.36 -6.99 -0.29
N ARG A 113 -34.47 -7.53 -1.13
CA ARG A 113 -33.27 -8.23 -0.66
C ARG A 113 -32.34 -7.25 0.06
N THR A 114 -31.93 -7.62 1.26
CA THR A 114 -31.01 -6.85 2.11
C THR A 114 -29.75 -7.66 2.44
N ASP A 115 -28.67 -6.95 2.73
CA ASP A 115 -27.43 -7.52 3.28
C ASP A 115 -26.73 -6.48 4.17
N GLU A 116 -25.88 -6.93 5.08
CA GLU A 116 -25.11 -6.10 6.01
C GLU A 116 -23.63 -6.50 6.05
N ASP A 117 -22.75 -5.51 6.09
CA ASP A 117 -21.31 -5.74 6.24
C ASP A 117 -20.64 -4.57 6.98
N ASP A 118 -19.47 -4.86 7.54
CA ASP A 118 -18.71 -3.97 8.39
C ASP A 118 -17.43 -3.46 7.71
N GLY A 119 -17.08 -2.21 8.00
CA GLY A 119 -15.79 -1.62 7.67
C GLY A 119 -15.06 -1.24 8.94
N ALA A 120 -13.91 -1.86 9.18
CA ALA A 120 -13.08 -1.61 10.35
C ALA A 120 -11.72 -0.99 10.00
N VAL A 121 -11.26 -0.06 10.84
CA VAL A 121 -9.92 0.54 10.78
C VAL A 121 -9.37 0.77 12.19
N ALA A 122 -8.07 0.56 12.39
CA ALA A 122 -7.41 0.96 13.62
C ALA A 122 -7.30 2.49 13.71
N VAL A 123 -7.65 3.05 14.87
CA VAL A 123 -7.61 4.51 15.14
C VAL A 123 -6.73 4.88 16.34
N SER A 124 -6.12 3.90 16.99
CA SER A 124 -5.17 4.10 18.10
C SER A 124 -4.09 5.12 17.75
N GLY A 125 -3.96 6.17 18.58
CA GLY A 125 -2.94 7.19 18.42
C GLY A 125 -3.10 8.10 17.19
N LEU A 126 -4.23 8.03 16.47
CA LEU A 126 -4.55 8.98 15.40
C LEU A 126 -5.23 10.21 15.96
N SER A 127 -4.90 11.38 15.41
CA SER A 127 -5.53 12.66 15.74
C SER A 127 -5.63 13.56 14.51
N GLY A 128 -6.45 14.62 14.59
CA GLY A 128 -6.65 15.61 13.53
C GLY A 128 -7.08 14.97 12.20
N GLU A 129 -6.47 15.41 11.11
CA GLU A 129 -6.79 14.95 9.75
C GLU A 129 -6.63 13.43 9.57
N ARG A 130 -5.63 12.82 10.21
CA ARG A 130 -5.38 11.37 10.12
C ARG A 130 -6.53 10.57 10.72
N TYR A 131 -7.11 11.06 11.81
CA TYR A 131 -8.28 10.43 12.43
C TYR A 131 -9.51 10.57 11.52
N CYS A 132 -9.78 11.77 11.00
CA CYS A 132 -10.89 12.00 10.05
C CYS A 132 -10.78 11.09 8.81
N ASN A 133 -9.60 10.98 8.21
CA ASN A 133 -9.36 10.12 7.07
C ASN A 133 -9.58 8.64 7.39
N ALA A 134 -9.26 8.19 8.62
CA ALA A 134 -9.56 6.83 9.05
C ALA A 134 -11.08 6.58 9.12
N LEU A 135 -11.86 7.49 9.71
CA LEU A 135 -13.33 7.34 9.77
C LEU A 135 -13.97 7.27 8.37
N LEU A 136 -13.50 8.12 7.45
CA LEU A 136 -13.94 8.12 6.05
C LEU A 136 -13.59 6.80 5.35
N LYS A 137 -12.41 6.25 5.63
CA LYS A 137 -11.97 4.95 5.10
C LYS A 137 -12.83 3.81 5.61
N ALA A 138 -13.14 3.77 6.91
CA ALA A 138 -14.04 2.75 7.49
C ALA A 138 -15.44 2.78 6.85
N THR A 139 -15.99 3.99 6.68
CA THR A 139 -17.27 4.18 6.00
C THR A 139 -17.21 3.72 4.55
N THR A 140 -16.11 3.99 3.85
CA THR A 140 -15.93 3.55 2.45
C THR A 140 -15.82 2.04 2.33
N LYS A 141 -15.07 1.39 3.24
CA LYS A 141 -14.98 -0.07 3.39
C LYS A 141 -16.35 -0.70 3.52
N ALA A 142 -17.11 -0.31 4.55
CA ALA A 142 -18.42 -0.86 4.85
C ALA A 142 -19.36 -0.80 3.63
N LYS A 143 -19.50 0.40 3.03
CA LYS A 143 -20.37 0.60 1.86
C LYS A 143 -19.96 -0.22 0.65
N ARG A 144 -18.67 -0.51 0.46
CA ARG A 144 -18.19 -1.28 -0.69
C ARG A 144 -18.35 -2.77 -0.48
N ARG A 145 -17.95 -3.26 0.69
CA ARG A 145 -18.08 -4.68 1.07
C ARG A 145 -19.53 -5.14 0.98
N VAL A 146 -20.46 -4.40 1.57
CA VAL A 146 -21.90 -4.73 1.50
C VAL A 146 -22.45 -4.69 0.07
N THR A 147 -21.94 -3.79 -0.79
CA THR A 147 -22.35 -3.73 -2.20
C THR A 147 -21.91 -4.98 -2.95
N LEU A 148 -20.64 -5.39 -2.76
CA LEU A 148 -20.07 -6.55 -3.43
C LEU A 148 -20.75 -7.83 -2.92
N SER A 149 -20.95 -7.97 -1.61
CA SER A 149 -21.65 -9.11 -1.00
C SER A 149 -23.08 -9.25 -1.57
N LEU A 150 -23.86 -8.17 -1.57
CA LEU A 150 -25.22 -8.17 -2.11
C LEU A 150 -25.24 -8.56 -3.61
N CYS A 151 -24.23 -8.19 -4.38
CA CYS A 151 -24.11 -8.52 -5.81
C CYS A 151 -23.46 -9.89 -6.09
N GLY A 152 -23.21 -10.72 -5.07
CA GLY A 152 -22.59 -12.04 -5.24
C GLY A 152 -21.08 -12.01 -5.49
N LEU A 153 -20.43 -10.87 -5.22
CA LEU A 153 -18.99 -10.66 -5.32
C LEU A 153 -18.32 -10.60 -3.95
N GLY A 154 -18.95 -11.11 -2.89
CA GLY A 154 -18.41 -11.08 -1.51
C GLY A 154 -17.07 -11.81 -1.34
N GLY A 155 -16.75 -12.77 -2.23
CA GLY A 155 -15.44 -13.43 -2.27
C GLY A 155 -14.32 -12.59 -2.89
N MET A 156 -14.63 -11.41 -3.47
CA MET A 156 -13.66 -10.52 -4.09
C MET A 156 -13.28 -9.38 -3.14
N MET A 157 -11.97 -9.14 -3.00
CA MET A 157 -11.46 -8.02 -2.21
C MET A 157 -11.79 -6.67 -2.85
N ASP A 158 -12.02 -5.67 -2.02
CA ASP A 158 -12.13 -4.29 -2.47
C ASP A 158 -10.80 -3.52 -2.36
N GLU A 159 -10.63 -2.44 -3.15
CA GLU A 159 -9.36 -1.68 -3.20
C GLU A 159 -8.86 -1.19 -1.83
N THR A 160 -9.77 -0.93 -0.90
CA THR A 160 -9.44 -0.42 0.43
C THR A 160 -8.92 -1.51 1.36
N GLU A 161 -9.09 -2.79 1.00
CA GLU A 161 -8.61 -3.98 1.70
C GLU A 161 -7.25 -4.44 1.19
N VAL A 162 -6.93 -4.17 -0.07
CA VAL A 162 -5.65 -4.55 -0.68
C VAL A 162 -4.46 -4.05 0.15
N ALA A 163 -4.52 -2.81 0.64
CA ALA A 163 -3.47 -2.23 1.47
C ALA A 163 -3.35 -2.85 2.88
N SER A 164 -4.37 -3.60 3.32
CA SER A 164 -4.40 -4.27 4.63
C SER A 164 -3.98 -5.74 4.55
N VAL A 165 -3.81 -6.32 3.36
CA VAL A 165 -3.40 -7.72 3.18
C VAL A 165 -1.87 -7.82 3.07
N SER A 166 -1.27 -8.60 3.97
CA SER A 166 0.16 -8.90 3.95
C SER A 166 0.58 -9.59 2.65
N GLY A 167 1.62 -9.07 2.00
CA GLY A 167 2.17 -9.64 0.75
C GLY A 167 1.39 -9.30 -0.52
N ALA A 168 0.31 -8.52 -0.41
CA ALA A 168 -0.47 -8.05 -1.55
C ALA A 168 0.29 -6.97 -2.34
N ARG A 169 0.43 -7.15 -3.66
CA ARG A 169 1.12 -6.21 -4.55
C ARG A 169 0.23 -5.82 -5.73
N VAL A 170 -0.18 -4.56 -5.79
CA VAL A 170 -0.93 -4.04 -6.95
C VAL A 170 -0.04 -4.14 -8.18
N VAL A 171 -0.58 -4.73 -9.24
CA VAL A 171 0.14 -4.94 -10.50
C VAL A 171 -0.30 -3.85 -11.47
N ALA A 172 0.63 -2.97 -11.85
CA ALA A 172 0.44 -2.11 -13.00
C ALA A 172 0.52 -2.97 -14.26
N MET A 173 -0.44 -2.83 -15.17
CA MET A 173 -0.37 -3.50 -16.48
C MET A 173 0.38 -2.58 -17.43
N ARG A 174 1.31 -3.15 -18.21
CA ARG A 174 2.00 -2.43 -19.28
C ARG A 174 1.11 -2.36 -20.52
N ASP A 175 1.48 -1.50 -21.46
CA ASP A 175 0.72 -1.28 -22.71
C ASP A 175 0.66 -2.55 -23.59
N ASP A 176 1.59 -3.49 -23.42
CA ASP A 176 1.60 -4.82 -24.05
C ASP A 176 0.65 -5.83 -23.38
N GLY A 177 -0.08 -5.43 -22.33
CA GLY A 177 -0.99 -6.29 -21.58
C GLY A 177 -0.28 -7.28 -20.65
N GLU A 178 1.04 -7.27 -20.56
CA GLU A 178 1.78 -8.04 -19.57
C GLU A 178 1.73 -7.34 -18.20
N PRO A 179 1.65 -8.12 -17.10
CA PRO A 179 1.77 -7.51 -15.79
C PRO A 179 3.16 -6.90 -15.74
N ALA A 180 3.25 -5.60 -15.46
CA ALA A 180 4.55 -5.00 -15.22
C ALA A 180 5.19 -5.83 -14.14
N SER A 181 6.25 -6.57 -14.49
CA SER A 181 7.07 -7.19 -13.47
C SER A 181 7.40 -6.06 -12.52
N ALA A 182 7.09 -6.27 -11.23
CA ALA A 182 7.60 -5.39 -10.18
C ALA A 182 9.02 -5.07 -10.58
N PRO A 183 9.43 -3.79 -10.61
CA PRO A 183 10.76 -3.44 -11.08
C PRO A 183 11.68 -4.47 -10.45
N ARG A 184 12.36 -5.29 -11.29
CA ARG A 184 13.54 -6.00 -10.82
C ARG A 184 14.25 -4.94 -10.00
N PRO A 185 14.70 -5.18 -8.76
CA PRO A 185 15.58 -4.22 -8.14
C PRO A 185 16.64 -3.99 -9.20
N ARG A 186 16.59 -2.81 -9.85
CA ARG A 186 17.65 -2.40 -10.72
C ARG A 186 18.75 -2.38 -9.69
N LEU A 187 19.69 -3.35 -9.78
CA LEU A 187 21.02 -3.13 -9.27
C LEU A 187 21.30 -1.70 -9.67
N ALA A 188 21.31 -0.82 -8.68
CA ALA A 188 21.18 0.61 -8.91
C ALA A 188 22.41 0.98 -9.72
N VAL A 189 22.25 1.01 -11.04
CA VAL A 189 23.24 1.59 -11.92
C VAL A 189 23.14 3.05 -11.56
N ASN A 190 24.19 3.52 -10.88
CA ASN A 190 24.36 4.88 -10.43
C ASN A 190 24.39 5.81 -11.64
N HIS A 191 23.22 6.10 -12.21
CA HIS A 191 23.02 7.21 -13.10
C HIS A 191 22.75 8.42 -12.21
N ARG A 192 23.84 8.98 -11.66
CA ARG A 192 23.83 10.37 -11.20
C ARG A 192 23.64 11.26 -12.43
N ARG A 193 22.94 12.39 -12.22
CA ARG A 193 22.54 13.49 -13.12
C ARG A 193 21.26 13.19 -13.91
N LEU A 194 20.17 13.96 -13.78
CA LEU A 194 20.01 15.40 -13.56
C LEU A 194 18.74 15.69 -12.72
N GLU A 195 18.86 16.67 -11.80
CA GLU A 195 17.91 17.76 -11.47
C GLU A 195 16.45 17.42 -11.10
N SER A 196 15.76 18.05 -10.15
CA SER A 196 15.98 19.12 -9.17
C SER A 196 14.69 19.24 -8.34
N ALA A 197 14.80 19.62 -7.06
CA ALA A 197 13.82 20.29 -6.20
C ALA A 197 13.65 19.61 -4.82
N ALA A 198 14.16 20.34 -3.83
CA ALA A 198 13.92 20.33 -2.39
C ALA A 198 12.87 19.37 -1.83
N ASP A 199 13.32 18.43 -0.99
CA ASP A 199 12.50 17.92 0.11
C ASP A 199 13.38 17.67 1.34
N THR A 200 13.18 18.50 2.36
CA THR A 200 13.90 18.52 3.63
C THR A 200 13.44 17.39 4.55
N ALA A 201 13.86 16.16 4.24
CA ALA A 201 13.90 15.09 5.23
C ALA A 201 15.31 15.03 5.85
N PRO A 202 15.45 15.01 7.19
CA PRO A 202 16.77 14.93 7.82
C PRO A 202 17.43 13.59 7.43
N ALA A 203 18.61 13.67 6.82
CA ALA A 203 19.38 12.50 6.40
C ALA A 203 19.64 11.58 7.60
N VAL A 204 19.43 10.27 7.43
CA VAL A 204 19.77 9.28 8.46
C VAL A 204 21.29 9.17 8.51
N LEU A 205 21.88 9.42 9.69
CA LEU A 205 23.32 9.32 9.88
C LEU A 205 23.75 7.84 9.89
N SER A 206 24.76 7.49 9.09
CA SER A 206 25.40 6.17 9.16
C SER A 206 26.36 6.09 10.35
N VAL A 207 26.54 4.90 10.91
CA VAL A 207 27.51 4.65 12.00
C VAL A 207 28.91 5.07 11.59
N SER A 208 29.33 4.72 10.36
CA SER A 208 30.64 5.07 9.81
C SER A 208 30.87 6.58 9.69
N ALA A 209 29.83 7.36 9.38
CA ALA A 209 29.95 8.82 9.30
C ALA A 209 30.15 9.45 10.70
N ILE A 210 29.43 8.92 11.70
CA ILE A 210 29.57 9.36 13.09
C ILE A 210 30.96 8.99 13.64
N GLU A 211 31.46 7.79 13.32
CA GLU A 211 32.80 7.35 13.71
C GLU A 211 33.90 8.19 13.06
N ALA A 212 33.81 8.46 11.76
CA ALA A 212 34.77 9.31 11.05
C ALA A 212 34.80 10.74 11.63
N ALA A 213 33.63 11.32 11.89
CA ALA A 213 33.51 12.62 12.54
C ALA A 213 34.07 12.60 13.98
N THR A 214 33.93 11.48 14.71
CA THR A 214 34.50 11.31 16.05
C THR A 214 36.03 11.32 16.01
N VAL A 215 36.63 10.62 15.05
CA VAL A 215 38.09 10.63 14.85
C VAL A 215 38.58 12.03 14.52
N ALA A 216 37.93 12.70 13.56
CA ALA A 216 38.27 14.08 13.18
C ALA A 216 38.12 15.07 14.35
N MET A 217 37.09 14.90 15.18
CA MET A 217 36.85 15.73 16.38
C MET A 217 37.94 15.53 17.44
N ARG A 218 38.46 14.30 17.61
CA ARG A 218 39.54 14.02 18.56
C ARG A 218 40.86 14.66 18.14
N SER A 219 41.15 14.69 16.84
CA SER A 219 42.36 15.30 16.28
C SER A 219 42.26 16.81 16.05
N ALA A 220 41.08 17.41 16.19
CA ALA A 220 40.90 18.84 15.97
C ALA A 220 41.68 19.68 16.99
N THR A 221 42.47 20.63 16.49
CA THR A 221 43.29 21.57 17.29
C THR A 221 42.75 22.99 17.23
N THR A 222 41.93 23.30 16.22
CA THR A 222 41.29 24.62 16.05
C THR A 222 39.78 24.50 16.01
N ARG A 223 39.09 25.60 16.36
CA ARG A 223 37.62 25.69 16.28
C ARG A 223 37.10 25.44 14.85
N ALA A 224 37.85 25.85 13.84
CA ALA A 224 37.51 25.64 12.43
C ALA A 224 37.62 24.16 12.01
N GLU A 225 38.53 23.39 12.60
CA GLU A 225 38.63 21.94 12.37
C GLU A 225 37.49 21.19 13.06
N ALA A 226 37.19 21.55 14.31
CA ALA A 226 36.06 20.98 15.05
C ALA A 226 34.72 21.25 14.35
N GLN A 227 34.52 22.46 13.81
CA GLN A 227 33.32 22.80 13.05
C GLN A 227 33.22 21.97 11.77
N ARG A 228 34.32 21.82 11.02
CA ARG A 228 34.38 20.98 9.81
C ARG A 228 34.07 19.51 10.10
N ALA A 229 34.43 19.01 11.28
CA ALA A 229 34.07 17.66 11.71
C ALA A 229 32.58 17.52 12.09
N TYR A 230 31.95 18.59 12.58
CA TYR A 230 30.53 18.59 12.98
C TYR A 230 29.57 18.84 11.82
N ASP A 231 29.93 19.71 10.87
CA ASP A 231 29.07 20.13 9.76
C ASP A 231 28.40 18.98 9.00
N PRO A 232 29.06 17.84 8.70
CA PRO A 232 28.45 16.71 8.00
C PRO A 232 27.35 16.00 8.82
N LEU A 233 27.35 16.15 10.14
CA LEU A 233 26.38 15.52 11.05
C LEU A 233 25.19 16.43 11.38
N ARG A 234 25.26 17.71 10.98
CA ARG A 234 24.27 18.72 11.35
C ARG A 234 22.91 18.41 10.74
N GLY A 235 21.88 18.34 11.58
CA GLY A 235 20.50 18.09 11.15
C GLY A 235 20.18 16.64 10.78
N GLY A 236 21.10 15.70 10.95
CA GLY A 236 20.86 14.28 10.69
C GLY A 236 20.09 13.57 11.81
N THR A 237 19.28 12.56 11.46
CA THR A 237 18.59 11.70 12.43
C THR A 237 19.37 10.40 12.69
N ARG A 238 19.38 9.95 13.94
CA ARG A 238 20.04 8.71 14.35
C ARG A 238 18.98 7.63 14.52
N LYS A 239 19.12 6.49 13.84
CA LYS A 239 18.23 5.33 13.97
C LYS A 239 19.03 4.09 14.30
N GLY A 240 18.56 3.31 15.27
CA GLY A 240 19.20 2.07 15.71
C GLY A 240 20.21 2.27 16.84
N GLU A 241 20.39 1.21 17.63
CA GLU A 241 21.21 1.18 18.85
C GLU A 241 22.69 1.50 18.56
N ALA A 242 23.24 0.97 17.47
CA ALA A 242 24.63 1.22 17.06
C ALA A 242 24.90 2.70 16.71
N ALA A 243 23.97 3.37 16.01
CA ALA A 243 24.09 4.79 15.68
C ALA A 243 23.93 5.69 16.92
N GLN A 244 23.13 5.26 17.89
CA GLN A 244 22.96 5.93 19.17
C GLN A 244 24.22 5.80 20.03
N ALA A 245 24.82 4.62 20.09
CA ALA A 245 26.10 4.37 20.77
C ALA A 245 27.25 5.18 20.15
N ALA A 246 27.37 5.18 18.82
CA ALA A 246 28.38 5.98 18.11
C ALA A 246 28.23 7.48 18.37
N TRP A 247 26.98 7.99 18.45
CA TRP A 247 26.76 9.40 18.75
C TRP A 247 27.17 9.78 20.18
N SER A 248 26.95 8.90 21.16
CA SER A 248 27.41 9.14 22.53
C SER A 248 28.92 9.32 22.57
N GLN A 249 29.67 8.53 21.79
CA GLN A 249 31.12 8.68 21.66
C GLN A 249 31.53 9.99 20.97
N PHE A 250 30.84 10.36 19.89
CA PHE A 250 31.04 11.66 19.23
C PHE A 250 30.79 12.84 20.18
N SER A 251 29.70 12.80 20.94
CA SER A 251 29.33 13.86 21.88
C SER A 251 30.35 14.02 23.00
N ALA A 252 30.96 12.93 23.48
CA ALA A 252 32.06 13.00 24.44
C ALA A 252 33.30 13.65 23.81
N ALA A 253 33.70 13.19 22.61
CA ALA A 253 34.84 13.77 21.88
C ALA A 253 34.66 15.27 21.57
N ALA A 254 33.44 15.71 21.26
CA ALA A 254 33.14 17.12 21.03
C ALA A 254 33.26 17.98 22.30
N LYS A 255 32.87 17.45 23.47
CA LYS A 255 33.08 18.13 24.76
C LYS A 255 34.58 18.25 25.09
N ASP A 256 35.35 17.19 24.87
CA ASP A 256 36.79 17.19 25.11
C ASP A 256 37.53 18.13 24.15
N ALA A 257 37.13 18.18 22.87
CA ALA A 257 37.66 19.13 21.90
C ALA A 257 37.33 20.59 22.30
N ALA A 258 36.10 20.86 22.74
CA ALA A 258 35.71 22.19 23.20
C ALA A 258 36.50 22.65 24.43
N ALA A 259 36.79 21.75 25.38
CA ALA A 259 37.62 22.05 26.54
C ALA A 259 39.09 22.34 26.15
N ARG A 260 39.66 21.55 25.24
CA ARG A 260 41.04 21.74 24.75
C ARG A 260 41.21 23.02 23.93
N ILE A 261 40.25 23.31 23.05
CA ILE A 261 40.31 24.46 22.13
C ILE A 261 39.88 25.75 22.84
N GLY A 262 38.90 25.69 23.75
CA GLY A 262 38.42 26.84 24.52
C GLY A 262 39.35 27.28 25.64
N GLY A 263 40.24 26.40 26.13
CA GLY A 263 41.27 26.72 27.12
C GLY A 263 42.51 27.42 26.55
N ALA A 264 42.58 27.65 25.24
CA ALA A 264 43.65 28.39 24.57
C ALA A 264 43.18 29.83 24.22
N SER A 265 42.63 30.53 25.21
CA SER A 265 42.35 31.98 25.16
C SER A 265 43.37 32.73 26.00
#